data_AF-A0A959GY81-F1
#
_entry.id   AF-A0A959GY81-F1
#
_cell.length_a   1.000
_cell.length_b   1.000
_cell.length_c   1.000
_cell.angle_alpha   90.00
_cell.angle_beta   90.00
_cell.angle_gamma   90.00
#
_symmetry.space_group_name_H-M   'P 1'
#
loop_
_entity.id
_entity.type
_entity.pdbx_description
1 polymer ?
#
loop_
_entity_poly.entity_id
_entity_poly.type
_entity_poly.pdbx_seq_one_letter_code
_entity_poly.pdbx_strand_id
1 'polypeptide(L)'
;TTVQFLKKRARRILPPFFFWSLVYLTYLYRGNIYYEEWPKFSEVMDVILFKDIYYHLWFLPMIMGMYLLTPSFRIFIRHAHRRDIEYFLVFSFIVTALQHFIPNLFLVKYIGWLGYISFYVLGYYLSQYTLPWKKIFYAIALAMPPLTAFLTWWLSCSDAAYSNKVFVYSSPNVVIMTTALFLFLRERDWRAFAERFPRVSALVHRMAPYSFGVYFVHVLLLDVLKNGYIGGIHCSYKFFFNLPVHPIYGALVQACFVAALSFSLIALLSKIPGMKKWLM
;
A
#
# COMPACT_ATOMS: atom_id res chain seq x y z
N THR A 1 -15.00 -10.49 -22.37
CA THR A 1 -15.92 -9.35 -22.15
C THR A 1 -15.58 -8.60 -20.85
N THR A 2 -16.09 -7.38 -20.66
CA THR A 2 -15.93 -6.61 -19.40
C THR A 2 -16.35 -7.40 -18.17
N VAL A 3 -17.45 -8.15 -18.27
CA VAL A 3 -17.97 -9.00 -17.19
C VAL A 3 -16.95 -10.06 -16.77
N GLN A 4 -16.32 -10.75 -17.72
CA GLN A 4 -15.30 -11.77 -17.41
C GLN A 4 -14.06 -11.15 -16.72
N PHE A 5 -13.65 -9.96 -17.15
CA PHE A 5 -12.54 -9.22 -16.57
C PHE A 5 -12.79 -8.86 -15.10
N LEU A 6 -13.99 -8.36 -14.78
CA LEU A 6 -14.38 -7.99 -13.42
C LEU A 6 -14.56 -9.22 -12.54
N LYS A 7 -15.26 -10.25 -13.03
CA LYS A 7 -15.50 -11.50 -12.32
C LYS A 7 -14.19 -12.19 -11.90
N LYS A 8 -13.17 -12.18 -12.75
CA LYS A 8 -11.84 -12.75 -12.45
C LYS A 8 -11.16 -12.03 -11.28
N ARG A 9 -11.22 -10.70 -11.22
CA ARG A 9 -10.58 -9.91 -10.15
C ARG A 9 -11.36 -9.94 -8.86
N ALA A 10 -12.68 -9.83 -8.94
CA ALA A 10 -13.57 -9.96 -7.79
C ALA A 10 -13.36 -11.30 -7.06
N ARG A 11 -13.24 -12.41 -7.81
CA ARG A 11 -12.97 -13.73 -7.22
C ARG A 11 -11.63 -13.86 -6.50
N ARG A 12 -10.64 -13.02 -6.85
CA ARG A 12 -9.32 -13.01 -6.20
C ARG A 12 -9.30 -12.11 -4.97
N ILE A 13 -10.10 -11.05 -4.97
CA ILE A 13 -10.01 -9.99 -3.94
C ILE A 13 -11.10 -10.13 -2.88
N LEU A 14 -12.34 -10.38 -3.28
CA LEU A 14 -13.47 -10.39 -2.37
C LEU A 14 -13.38 -11.48 -1.28
N PRO A 15 -13.00 -12.74 -1.58
CA PRO A 15 -12.95 -13.75 -0.52
C PRO A 15 -11.89 -13.43 0.55
N PRO A 16 -10.63 -13.08 0.21
CA PRO A 16 -9.68 -12.64 1.23
C PRO A 16 -10.11 -11.39 1.96
N PHE A 17 -10.62 -10.38 1.24
CA PHE A 17 -11.08 -9.15 1.85
C PHE A 17 -12.19 -9.42 2.88
N PHE A 18 -13.17 -10.26 2.56
CA PHE A 18 -14.25 -10.63 3.48
C PHE A 18 -13.73 -11.38 4.71
N PHE A 19 -12.87 -12.38 4.51
CA PHE A 19 -12.29 -13.15 5.61
C PHE A 19 -11.49 -12.25 6.57
N TRP A 20 -10.60 -11.42 6.04
CA TRP A 20 -9.79 -10.53 6.88
C TRP A 20 -10.61 -9.40 7.49
N SER A 21 -11.65 -8.91 6.82
CA SER A 21 -12.60 -7.97 7.41
C SER A 21 -13.25 -8.57 8.67
N LEU A 22 -13.68 -9.83 8.63
CA LEU A 22 -14.21 -10.52 9.80
C LEU A 22 -13.17 -10.63 10.92
N VAL A 23 -11.94 -11.04 10.59
CA VAL A 23 -10.83 -11.11 11.56
C VAL A 23 -10.60 -9.74 12.21
N TYR A 24 -10.55 -8.66 11.44
CA TYR A 24 -10.34 -7.32 11.97
C TYR A 24 -11.52 -6.80 12.78
N LEU A 25 -12.75 -7.13 12.42
CA LEU A 25 -13.93 -6.81 13.24
C LEU A 25 -13.87 -7.54 14.59
N THR A 26 -13.56 -8.84 14.60
CA THR A 26 -13.38 -9.58 15.87
C THR A 26 -12.24 -9.01 16.70
N TYR A 27 -11.17 -8.56 16.05
CA TYR A 27 -10.06 -7.90 16.74
C TYR A 27 -10.46 -6.52 17.29
N LEU A 28 -11.24 -5.73 16.55
CA LEU A 28 -11.72 -4.42 16.98
C LEU A 28 -12.58 -4.53 18.25
N TYR A 29 -13.51 -5.48 18.25
CA TYR A 29 -14.42 -5.73 19.38
C TYR A 29 -13.87 -6.72 20.42
N ARG A 30 -12.57 -6.99 20.41
CA ARG A 30 -11.95 -7.94 21.35
C ARG A 30 -12.14 -7.57 22.81
N GLY A 31 -12.22 -6.27 23.14
CA GLY A 31 -12.46 -5.79 24.51
C GLY A 31 -13.84 -6.19 25.02
N ASN A 32 -14.84 -6.18 24.12
CA ASN A 32 -16.21 -6.58 24.40
C ASN A 32 -16.33 -8.10 24.62
N ILE A 33 -15.34 -8.91 24.23
CA ILE A 33 -15.32 -10.34 24.60
C ILE A 33 -15.21 -10.50 26.13
N TYR A 34 -14.55 -9.55 26.80
CA TYR A 34 -14.21 -9.66 28.23
C TYR A 34 -15.00 -8.71 29.13
N TYR A 35 -15.45 -7.55 28.63
CA TYR A 35 -15.95 -6.47 29.49
C TYR A 35 -17.28 -5.81 29.05
N GLU A 36 -17.80 -6.08 27.85
CA GLU A 36 -19.02 -5.42 27.33
C GLU A 36 -19.92 -6.39 26.54
N GLU A 37 -21.09 -5.94 26.09
CA GLU A 37 -21.91 -6.71 25.14
C GLU A 37 -21.33 -6.65 23.72
N TRP A 38 -21.60 -7.70 22.93
CA TRP A 38 -21.24 -7.72 21.52
C TRP A 38 -22.02 -6.65 20.75
N PRO A 39 -21.40 -5.99 19.75
CA PRO A 39 -22.06 -4.97 18.96
C PRO A 39 -23.30 -5.52 18.25
N LYS A 40 -24.32 -4.68 18.13
CA LYS A 40 -25.54 -5.06 17.40
C LYS A 40 -25.22 -5.27 15.92
N PHE A 41 -25.99 -6.13 15.26
CA PHE A 41 -25.82 -6.38 13.83
C PHE A 41 -25.83 -5.08 12.98
N SER A 42 -26.67 -4.11 13.36
CA SER A 42 -26.73 -2.80 12.71
C SER A 42 -25.42 -2.01 12.81
N GLU A 43 -24.73 -2.07 13.94
CA GLU A 43 -23.45 -1.38 14.16
C GLU A 43 -22.32 -2.03 13.34
N VAL A 44 -22.32 -3.35 13.26
CA VAL A 44 -21.37 -4.10 12.42
C VAL A 44 -21.61 -3.76 10.94
N MET A 45 -22.86 -3.70 10.50
CA MET A 45 -23.19 -3.31 9.12
C MET A 45 -22.80 -1.86 8.81
N ASP A 46 -23.01 -0.94 9.75
CA ASP A 46 -22.57 0.46 9.61
C ASP A 46 -21.05 0.54 9.39
N VAL A 47 -20.28 -0.21 10.18
CA VAL A 47 -18.81 -0.25 10.04
C VAL A 47 -18.40 -0.83 8.68
N ILE A 48 -19.00 -1.93 8.23
CA ILE A 48 -18.65 -2.58 6.97
C ILE A 48 -18.98 -1.70 5.75
N LEU A 49 -20.09 -0.97 5.80
CA LEU A 49 -20.60 -0.23 4.64
C LEU A 49 -20.07 1.21 4.56
N PHE A 50 -19.86 1.86 5.71
CA PHE A 50 -19.63 3.30 5.77
C PHE A 50 -18.32 3.71 6.44
N LYS A 51 -17.60 2.76 7.07
CA LYS A 51 -16.35 3.07 7.79
C LYS A 51 -15.18 2.22 7.29
N ASP A 52 -13.97 2.70 7.56
CA ASP A 52 -12.78 1.90 7.38
C ASP A 52 -12.66 0.90 8.54
N ILE A 53 -12.83 -0.39 8.25
CA ILE A 53 -12.71 -1.47 9.25
C ILE A 53 -11.35 -1.39 9.97
N TYR A 54 -10.30 -1.12 9.21
CA TYR A 54 -8.96 -0.93 9.74
C TYR A 54 -8.11 -0.08 8.79
N TYR A 55 -7.16 0.71 9.32
CA TYR A 55 -6.53 1.84 8.62
C TYR A 55 -5.80 1.52 7.30
N HIS A 56 -5.45 0.27 7.01
CA HIS A 56 -4.75 -0.12 5.77
C HIS A 56 -5.68 -0.79 4.76
N LEU A 57 -6.84 -1.31 5.19
CA LEU A 57 -7.74 -2.12 4.36
C LEU A 57 -8.46 -1.32 3.27
N TRP A 58 -8.50 0.01 3.37
CA TRP A 58 -9.08 0.93 2.38
C TRP A 58 -8.49 0.75 0.97
N PHE A 59 -7.27 0.22 0.85
CA PHE A 59 -6.64 -0.06 -0.45
C PHE A 59 -7.47 -1.05 -1.29
N LEU A 60 -8.17 -2.01 -0.66
CA LEU A 60 -8.99 -3.00 -1.38
C LEU A 60 -10.22 -2.40 -2.07
N PRO A 61 -11.10 -1.65 -1.39
CA PRO A 61 -12.20 -0.96 -2.06
C PRO A 61 -11.66 0.04 -3.11
N MET A 62 -10.54 0.73 -2.85
CA MET A 62 -9.92 1.61 -3.83
C MET A 62 -9.50 0.88 -5.11
N ILE A 63 -8.74 -0.23 -5.01
CA ILE A 63 -8.30 -0.97 -6.20
C ILE A 63 -9.47 -1.65 -6.93
N MET A 64 -10.51 -2.07 -6.21
CA MET A 64 -11.76 -2.55 -6.83
C MET A 64 -12.43 -1.44 -7.64
N GLY A 65 -12.49 -0.21 -7.11
CA GLY A 65 -12.94 0.97 -7.86
C GLY A 65 -12.14 1.17 -9.14
N MET A 66 -10.80 1.09 -9.07
CA MET A 66 -9.95 1.19 -10.27
C MET A 66 -10.25 0.09 -11.30
N TYR A 67 -10.54 -1.13 -10.86
CA TYR A 67 -10.93 -2.21 -11.77
C TYR A 67 -12.28 -2.00 -12.43
N LEU A 68 -13.26 -1.41 -11.70
CA LEU A 68 -14.54 -1.02 -12.27
C LEU A 68 -14.39 0.09 -13.33
N LEU A 69 -13.46 1.02 -13.12
CA LEU A 69 -13.17 2.09 -14.08
C LEU A 69 -12.29 1.65 -15.27
N THR A 70 -11.56 0.54 -15.13
CA THR A 70 -10.60 0.08 -16.15
C THR A 70 -11.20 -0.09 -17.56
N PRO A 71 -12.41 -0.64 -17.76
CA PRO A 71 -13.02 -0.75 -19.08
C PRO A 71 -13.19 0.61 -19.77
N SER A 72 -13.60 1.64 -19.03
CA SER A 72 -13.76 3.01 -19.53
C SER A 72 -12.41 3.64 -19.85
N PHE A 73 -11.44 3.51 -18.94
CA PHE A 73 -10.07 3.99 -19.18
C PHE A 73 -9.42 3.31 -20.37
N ARG A 74 -9.72 2.04 -20.62
CA ARG A 74 -9.20 1.31 -21.79
C ARG A 74 -9.68 1.92 -23.10
N ILE A 75 -10.90 2.43 -23.15
CA ILE A 75 -11.43 3.12 -24.34
C ILE A 75 -10.69 4.45 -24.51
N PHE A 76 -10.56 5.25 -23.46
CA PHE A 76 -9.81 6.52 -23.49
C PHE A 76 -8.37 6.31 -23.97
N ILE A 77 -7.63 5.41 -23.31
CA ILE A 77 -6.22 5.12 -23.62
C ILE A 77 -6.02 4.60 -25.05
N ARG A 78 -6.99 3.89 -25.62
CA ARG A 78 -6.91 3.39 -26.99
C ARG A 78 -6.96 4.50 -28.03
N HIS A 79 -7.68 5.59 -27.75
CA HIS A 79 -7.89 6.69 -28.71
C HIS A 79 -7.03 7.91 -28.40
N ALA A 80 -6.53 8.03 -27.17
CA ALA A 80 -5.65 9.11 -26.74
C ALA A 80 -4.28 9.02 -27.43
N HIS A 81 -3.77 10.16 -27.88
CA HIS A 81 -2.37 10.28 -28.27
C HIS A 81 -1.48 10.32 -27.03
N ARG A 82 -0.18 10.06 -27.23
CA ARG A 82 0.81 10.12 -26.15
C ARG A 82 0.76 11.44 -25.37
N ARG A 83 0.62 12.57 -26.08
CA ARG A 83 0.54 13.91 -25.47
C ARG A 83 -0.70 14.10 -24.60
N ASP A 84 -1.82 13.47 -24.96
CA ASP A 84 -3.06 13.54 -24.17
C ASP A 84 -2.90 12.81 -22.84
N ILE A 85 -2.17 11.68 -22.85
CA ILE A 85 -1.85 10.91 -21.65
C ILE A 85 -0.84 11.66 -20.78
N GLU A 86 0.20 12.25 -21.38
CA GLU A 86 1.17 13.10 -20.68
C GLU A 86 0.48 14.31 -20.03
N TYR A 87 -0.39 15.00 -20.77
CA TYR A 87 -1.20 16.09 -20.27
C TYR A 87 -2.06 15.65 -19.08
N PHE A 88 -2.81 14.55 -19.23
CA PHE A 88 -3.64 14.01 -18.15
C PHE A 88 -2.82 13.76 -16.88
N LEU A 89 -1.66 13.10 -17.00
CA LEU A 89 -0.79 12.79 -15.87
C LEU A 89 -0.23 14.04 -15.19
N VAL A 90 0.29 15.00 -15.97
CA VAL A 90 0.84 16.25 -15.42
C VAL A 90 -0.27 17.04 -14.72
N PHE A 91 -1.41 17.20 -15.39
CA PHE A 91 -2.57 17.89 -14.84
C PHE A 91 -3.05 17.22 -13.54
N SER A 92 -3.25 15.91 -13.55
CA SER A 92 -3.82 15.19 -12.42
C SER A 92 -2.90 15.14 -11.21
N PHE A 93 -1.59 14.98 -11.40
CA PHE A 93 -0.61 15.07 -10.30
C PHE A 93 -0.47 16.49 -9.75
N ILE A 94 -0.49 17.53 -10.60
CA ILE A 94 -0.47 18.93 -10.15
C ILE A 94 -1.73 19.22 -9.32
N VAL A 95 -2.92 18.86 -9.81
CA VAL A 95 -4.17 19.07 -9.09
C VAL A 95 -4.16 18.35 -7.74
N THR A 96 -3.69 17.10 -7.71
CA THR A 96 -3.61 16.32 -6.47
C THR A 96 -2.60 16.93 -5.49
N ALA A 97 -1.46 17.41 -5.97
CA ALA A 97 -0.48 18.09 -5.14
C ALA A 97 -1.05 19.41 -4.59
N LEU A 98 -1.67 20.23 -5.44
CA LEU A 98 -2.30 21.49 -5.04
C LEU A 98 -3.40 21.28 -4.00
N GLN A 99 -4.25 20.28 -4.16
CA GLN A 99 -5.26 19.97 -3.16
C GLN A 99 -4.64 19.53 -1.83
N HIS A 100 -3.52 18.81 -1.88
CA HIS A 100 -2.87 18.37 -0.67
C HIS A 100 -2.21 19.54 0.09
N PHE A 101 -1.49 20.42 -0.60
CA PHE A 101 -0.81 21.56 0.01
C PHE A 101 -1.74 22.75 0.29
N ILE A 102 -2.81 22.90 -0.49
CA ILE A 102 -3.77 24.02 -0.42
C ILE A 102 -5.20 23.46 -0.53
N PRO A 103 -5.71 22.73 0.49
CA PRO A 103 -6.98 22.01 0.39
C PRO A 103 -8.21 22.90 0.18
N ASN A 104 -8.14 24.17 0.59
CA ASN A 104 -9.22 25.13 0.44
C ASN A 104 -9.21 25.86 -0.92
N LEU A 105 -8.25 25.55 -1.80
CA LEU A 105 -8.21 26.12 -3.14
C LEU A 105 -9.42 25.63 -3.95
N PHE A 106 -10.31 26.57 -4.29
CA PHE A 106 -11.59 26.29 -4.95
C PHE A 106 -11.45 25.38 -6.18
N LEU A 107 -10.43 25.60 -7.01
CA LEU A 107 -10.19 24.88 -8.26
C LEU A 107 -9.95 23.37 -8.06
N VAL A 108 -9.37 22.96 -6.93
CA VAL A 108 -8.93 21.58 -6.69
C VAL A 108 -9.68 20.90 -5.55
N LYS A 109 -10.53 21.63 -4.82
CA LYS A 109 -11.27 21.17 -3.64
C LYS A 109 -12.00 19.83 -3.85
N TYR A 110 -12.52 19.57 -5.05
CA TYR A 110 -13.37 18.41 -5.34
C TYR A 110 -12.71 17.34 -6.23
N ILE A 111 -11.40 17.44 -6.50
CA ILE A 111 -10.74 16.65 -7.56
C ILE A 111 -9.73 15.61 -7.00
N GLY A 112 -9.75 15.37 -5.68
CA GLY A 112 -8.67 14.62 -4.99
C GLY A 112 -8.57 13.14 -5.31
N TRP A 113 -9.65 12.57 -5.85
CA TRP A 113 -9.69 11.19 -6.32
C TRP A 113 -8.83 10.95 -7.57
N LEU A 114 -8.42 12.01 -8.29
CA LEU A 114 -7.56 11.88 -9.47
C LEU A 114 -6.18 11.30 -9.13
N GLY A 115 -5.67 11.47 -7.92
CA GLY A 115 -4.33 10.99 -7.54
C GLY A 115 -4.14 9.48 -7.77
N TYR A 116 -5.10 8.66 -7.32
CA TYR A 116 -5.02 7.21 -7.49
C TYR A 116 -5.17 6.77 -8.95
N ILE A 117 -6.03 7.46 -9.70
CA ILE A 117 -6.18 7.23 -11.14
C ILE A 117 -4.90 7.58 -11.88
N SER A 118 -4.23 8.66 -11.46
CA SER A 118 -2.95 9.10 -12.02
C SER A 118 -1.91 8.00 -11.90
N PHE A 119 -1.78 7.36 -10.73
CA PHE A 119 -0.89 6.21 -10.57
C PHE A 119 -1.26 5.03 -11.46
N TYR A 120 -2.56 4.77 -11.63
CA TYR A 120 -3.03 3.69 -12.49
C TYR A 120 -2.68 3.92 -13.97
N VAL A 121 -2.91 5.15 -14.46
CA VAL A 121 -2.55 5.56 -15.84
C VAL A 121 -1.03 5.68 -16.00
N LEU A 122 -0.31 6.14 -14.98
CA LEU A 122 1.14 6.24 -14.97
C LEU A 122 1.78 4.87 -15.17
N GLY A 123 1.28 3.83 -14.51
CA GLY A 123 1.74 2.46 -14.72
C GLY A 123 1.59 1.99 -16.17
N TYR A 124 0.49 2.34 -16.84
CA TYR A 124 0.34 2.10 -18.28
C TYR A 124 1.35 2.91 -19.09
N TYR A 125 1.46 4.22 -18.83
CA TYR A 125 2.37 5.10 -19.55
C TYR A 125 3.82 4.62 -19.47
N LEU A 126 4.29 4.29 -18.26
CA LEU A 126 5.61 3.73 -18.02
C LEU A 126 5.76 2.29 -18.52
N SER A 127 4.69 1.59 -18.91
CA SER A 127 4.83 0.29 -19.59
C SER A 127 5.12 0.45 -21.08
N GLN A 128 4.66 1.54 -21.70
CA GLN A 128 4.76 1.78 -23.14
C GLN A 128 5.92 2.70 -23.52
N TYR A 129 6.25 3.67 -22.66
CA TYR A 129 7.20 4.73 -22.98
C TYR A 129 8.42 4.70 -22.06
N THR A 130 9.56 5.20 -22.55
CA THR A 130 10.78 5.40 -21.77
C THR A 130 10.96 6.88 -21.45
N LEU A 131 11.52 7.17 -20.27
CA LEU A 131 11.89 8.55 -19.93
C LEU A 131 13.22 8.94 -20.58
N PRO A 132 13.36 10.18 -21.06
CA PRO A 132 14.67 10.75 -21.38
C PRO A 132 15.49 10.98 -20.10
N TRP A 133 16.82 11.08 -20.21
CA TRP A 133 17.73 11.45 -19.10
C TRP A 133 17.63 10.58 -17.83
N LYS A 134 17.36 9.28 -18.01
CA LYS A 134 17.09 8.32 -16.91
C LYS A 134 18.08 8.39 -15.76
N LYS A 135 19.39 8.53 -16.04
CA LYS A 135 20.43 8.58 -15.01
C LYS A 135 20.23 9.76 -14.05
N ILE A 136 19.91 10.94 -14.60
CA ILE A 136 19.62 12.15 -13.81
C ILE A 136 18.32 11.94 -13.03
N PHE A 137 17.29 11.36 -13.68
CA PHE A 137 16.03 11.06 -13.01
C PHE A 137 16.21 10.10 -11.83
N TYR A 138 17.02 9.05 -11.97
CA TYR A 138 17.36 8.13 -10.88
C TYR A 138 18.13 8.84 -9.75
N ALA A 139 19.06 9.74 -10.09
CA ALA A 139 19.79 10.52 -9.08
C ALA A 139 18.83 11.42 -8.27
N ILE A 140 17.90 12.11 -8.95
CA ILE A 140 16.86 12.90 -8.30
C ILE A 140 16.00 12.00 -7.40
N ALA A 141 15.55 10.86 -7.91
CA ALA A 141 14.73 9.93 -7.15
C ALA A 141 15.45 9.38 -5.90
N LEU A 142 16.76 9.13 -5.97
CA LEU A 142 17.56 8.68 -4.83
C LEU A 142 17.78 9.77 -3.78
N ALA A 143 17.71 11.05 -4.17
CA ALA A 143 17.76 12.20 -3.26
C ALA A 143 16.40 12.48 -2.58
N MET A 144 15.29 11.93 -3.09
CA MET A 144 13.96 12.19 -2.53
C MET A 144 13.75 11.62 -1.11
N PRO A 145 14.19 10.40 -0.73
CA PRO A 145 14.03 9.91 0.64
C PRO A 145 14.65 10.80 1.73
N PRO A 146 15.95 11.19 1.67
CA PRO A 146 16.52 12.08 2.68
C PRO A 146 15.87 13.47 2.66
N LEU A 147 15.52 13.99 1.48
CA LEU A 147 14.76 15.24 1.36
C LEU A 147 13.40 15.14 2.06
N THR A 148 12.69 14.02 1.87
CA THR A 148 11.38 13.77 2.49
C THR A 148 11.51 13.69 4.01
N ALA A 149 12.53 13.00 4.52
CA ALA A 149 12.81 12.92 5.95
C ALA A 149 13.10 14.31 6.54
N PHE A 150 13.96 15.09 5.87
CA PHE A 150 14.31 16.45 6.30
C PHE A 150 13.10 17.38 6.29
N LEU A 151 12.32 17.41 5.21
CA LEU A 151 11.13 18.25 5.09
C LEU A 151 10.04 17.84 6.09
N THR A 152 9.86 16.55 6.35
CA THR A 152 8.94 16.05 7.38
C THR A 152 9.36 16.53 8.75
N TRP A 153 10.66 16.44 9.08
CA TRP A 153 11.20 16.94 10.35
C TRP A 153 11.00 18.45 10.49
N TRP A 154 11.39 19.24 9.48
CA TRP A 154 11.23 20.69 9.50
C TRP A 154 9.76 21.07 9.68
N LEU A 155 8.86 20.58 8.80
CA LEU A 155 7.44 20.89 8.90
C LEU A 155 6.85 20.47 10.25
N SER A 156 7.28 19.34 10.81
CA SER A 156 6.81 18.90 12.13
C SER A 156 7.26 19.83 13.25
N CYS A 157 8.49 20.37 13.17
CA CYS A 157 8.99 21.37 14.11
C CYS A 157 8.25 22.71 13.95
N SER A 158 7.98 23.14 12.72
CA SER A 158 7.25 24.39 12.44
C SER A 158 5.78 24.33 12.84
N ASP A 159 5.11 23.20 12.60
CA ASP A 159 3.71 22.97 12.94
C ASP A 159 3.54 22.63 14.45
N ALA A 160 4.64 22.46 15.21
CA ALA A 160 4.68 21.94 16.58
C ALA A 160 3.92 20.61 16.78
N ALA A 161 3.71 19.88 15.69
CA ALA A 161 2.96 18.64 15.62
C ALA A 161 3.47 17.81 14.43
N TYR A 162 3.32 16.49 14.47
CA TYR A 162 3.74 15.64 13.36
C TYR A 162 3.01 16.01 12.06
N SER A 163 3.79 16.33 11.02
CA SER A 163 3.30 16.78 9.73
C SER A 163 3.67 15.77 8.65
N ASN A 164 2.68 15.09 8.06
CA ASN A 164 2.90 14.09 7.01
C ASN A 164 2.76 14.65 5.58
N LYS A 165 2.72 15.97 5.41
CA LYS A 165 2.38 16.64 4.13
C LYS A 165 3.24 16.22 2.94
N VAL A 166 4.54 16.00 3.18
CA VAL A 166 5.49 15.57 2.13
C VAL A 166 5.64 14.05 2.05
N PHE A 167 4.91 13.29 2.87
CA PHE A 167 4.97 11.83 2.93
C PHE A 167 3.63 11.16 2.54
N VAL A 168 2.75 11.89 1.87
CA VAL A 168 1.49 11.36 1.31
C VAL A 168 1.74 10.71 -0.05
N TYR A 169 0.97 9.67 -0.40
CA TYR A 169 1.17 8.87 -1.61
C TYR A 169 1.30 9.67 -2.90
N SER A 170 0.51 10.74 -3.04
CA SER A 170 0.47 11.59 -4.23
C SER A 170 1.42 12.79 -4.16
N SER A 171 2.26 12.89 -3.13
CA SER A 171 3.22 13.99 -3.04
C SER A 171 4.27 13.87 -4.17
N PRO A 172 4.78 15.00 -4.71
CA PRO A 172 5.68 14.98 -5.86
C PRO A 172 6.92 14.10 -5.67
N ASN A 173 7.51 14.11 -4.47
CA ASN A 173 8.64 13.27 -4.12
C ASN A 173 8.28 11.77 -4.20
N VAL A 174 7.10 11.35 -3.73
CA VAL A 174 6.64 9.95 -3.82
C VAL A 174 6.35 9.55 -5.26
N VAL A 175 5.78 10.44 -6.07
CA VAL A 175 5.57 10.20 -7.51
C VAL A 175 6.90 9.97 -8.24
N ILE A 176 7.92 10.77 -7.95
CA ILE A 176 9.26 10.60 -8.52
C ILE A 176 9.88 9.26 -8.09
N MET A 177 9.84 8.94 -6.78
CA MET A 177 10.38 7.69 -6.23
C MET A 177 9.71 6.46 -6.84
N THR A 178 8.38 6.45 -6.93
CA THR A 178 7.61 5.33 -7.47
C THR A 178 7.79 5.18 -8.99
N THR A 179 7.89 6.29 -9.73
CA THR A 179 8.23 6.27 -11.16
C THR A 179 9.60 5.65 -11.41
N ALA A 180 10.60 6.07 -10.63
CA ALA A 180 11.96 5.54 -10.74
C ALA A 180 11.99 4.05 -10.38
N LEU A 181 11.36 3.66 -9.28
CA LEU A 181 11.29 2.25 -8.88
C LEU A 181 10.62 1.41 -9.97
N PHE A 182 9.50 1.86 -10.53
CA PHE A 182 8.82 1.15 -11.62
C PHE A 182 9.71 0.97 -12.85
N LEU A 183 10.39 2.03 -13.29
CA LEU A 183 11.29 1.98 -14.45
C LEU A 183 12.47 1.06 -14.20
N PHE A 184 13.06 1.12 -13.00
CA PHE A 184 14.12 0.21 -12.60
C PHE A 184 13.64 -1.24 -12.67
N LEU A 185 12.45 -1.53 -12.11
CA LEU A 185 11.90 -2.87 -12.13
C LEU A 185 11.55 -3.36 -13.53
N ARG A 186 11.12 -2.47 -14.43
CA ARG A 186 10.78 -2.84 -15.82
C ARG A 186 12.04 -3.11 -16.66
N GLU A 187 13.05 -2.27 -16.53
CA GLU A 187 14.21 -2.26 -17.42
C GLU A 187 15.32 -3.22 -16.98
N ARG A 188 15.29 -3.68 -15.74
CA ARG A 188 16.25 -4.64 -15.23
C ARG A 188 16.08 -6.01 -15.89
N ASP A 189 17.19 -6.59 -16.33
CA ASP A 189 17.19 -7.98 -16.78
C ASP A 189 17.10 -8.93 -15.57
N TRP A 190 15.88 -9.38 -15.30
CA TRP A 190 15.59 -10.33 -14.23
C TRP A 190 16.06 -11.75 -14.53
N ARG A 191 16.26 -12.12 -15.80
CA ARG A 191 16.77 -13.44 -16.18
C ARG A 191 18.24 -13.55 -15.80
N ALA A 192 19.04 -12.58 -16.24
CA ALA A 192 20.45 -12.49 -15.84
C ALA A 192 20.62 -12.38 -14.31
N PHE A 193 19.72 -11.65 -13.63
CA PHE A 193 19.72 -11.61 -12.17
C PHE A 193 19.42 -12.98 -11.53
N ALA A 194 18.45 -13.72 -12.06
CA ALA A 194 18.09 -15.05 -11.56
C ALA A 194 19.21 -16.08 -11.78
N GLU A 195 19.90 -16.01 -12.92
CA GLU A 195 21.07 -16.84 -13.21
C GLU A 195 22.24 -16.54 -12.26
N ARG A 196 22.50 -15.26 -11.98
CA ARG A 196 23.56 -14.85 -11.05
C ARG A 196 23.24 -15.15 -9.59
N PHE A 197 21.97 -15.05 -9.19
CA PHE A 197 21.52 -15.23 -7.80
C PHE A 197 20.36 -16.23 -7.68
N PRO A 198 20.59 -17.52 -7.98
CA PRO A 198 19.53 -18.52 -8.06
C PRO A 198 18.81 -18.74 -6.72
N ARG A 199 19.54 -18.66 -5.59
CA ARG A 199 18.96 -18.80 -4.24
C ARG A 199 17.99 -17.66 -3.91
N VAL A 200 18.34 -16.43 -4.27
CA VAL A 200 17.49 -15.24 -4.05
C VAL A 200 16.26 -15.32 -4.94
N SER A 201 16.43 -15.69 -6.22
CA SER A 201 15.30 -15.89 -7.13
C SER A 201 14.35 -16.97 -6.61
N ALA A 202 14.86 -18.12 -6.16
CA ALA A 202 14.05 -19.19 -5.59
C ALA A 202 13.29 -18.73 -4.34
N LEU A 203 13.92 -17.94 -3.47
CA LEU A 203 13.26 -17.38 -2.29
C LEU A 203 12.11 -16.44 -2.68
N VAL A 204 12.34 -15.50 -3.61
CA VAL A 204 11.32 -14.57 -4.11
C VAL A 204 10.13 -15.34 -4.70
N HIS A 205 10.38 -16.36 -5.52
CA HIS A 205 9.31 -17.19 -6.10
C HIS A 205 8.52 -17.98 -5.04
N ARG A 206 9.18 -18.44 -3.97
CA ARG A 206 8.51 -19.11 -2.84
C ARG A 206 7.66 -18.15 -2.02
N MET A 207 8.09 -16.90 -1.86
CA MET A 207 7.39 -15.89 -1.06
C MET A 207 6.25 -15.19 -1.82
N ALA A 208 6.37 -15.06 -3.15
CA ALA A 208 5.43 -14.32 -3.99
C ALA A 208 3.95 -14.70 -3.81
N PRO A 209 3.57 -15.99 -3.70
CA PRO A 209 2.17 -16.37 -3.49
C PRO A 209 1.59 -15.84 -2.19
N TYR A 210 2.41 -15.72 -1.14
CA TYR A 210 1.97 -15.30 0.20
C TYR A 210 1.90 -13.79 0.39
N SER A 211 2.49 -13.01 -0.52
CA SER A 211 2.57 -11.54 -0.42
C SER A 211 1.21 -10.87 -0.18
N PHE A 212 0.16 -11.34 -0.85
CA PHE A 212 -1.19 -10.79 -0.69
C PHE A 212 -1.79 -11.12 0.69
N GLY A 213 -1.54 -12.31 1.24
CA GLY A 213 -1.92 -12.64 2.61
C GLY A 213 -1.11 -11.85 3.65
N VAL A 214 0.17 -11.59 3.39
CA VAL A 214 1.03 -10.77 4.25
C VAL A 214 0.48 -9.34 4.37
N TYR A 215 -0.02 -8.77 3.27
CA TYR A 215 -0.67 -7.46 3.29
C TYR A 215 -1.80 -7.40 4.32
N PHE A 216 -2.56 -8.47 4.54
CA PHE A 216 -3.63 -8.44 5.55
C PHE A 216 -3.12 -8.69 6.97
N VAL A 217 -2.19 -9.63 7.18
CA VAL A 217 -1.83 -10.04 8.55
C VAL A 217 -0.80 -9.13 9.23
N HIS A 218 0.05 -8.45 8.45
CA HIS A 218 1.21 -7.75 9.00
C HIS A 218 0.83 -6.66 10.00
N VAL A 219 -0.27 -5.95 9.76
CA VAL A 219 -0.73 -4.90 10.66
C VAL A 219 -1.28 -5.47 11.96
N LEU A 220 -1.98 -6.61 11.90
CA LEU A 220 -2.44 -7.30 13.11
C LEU A 220 -1.24 -7.72 13.98
N LEU A 221 -0.19 -8.27 13.35
CA LEU A 221 1.04 -8.65 14.04
C LEU A 221 1.77 -7.43 14.62
N LEU A 222 1.85 -6.33 13.87
CA LEU A 222 2.43 -5.07 14.39
C LEU A 222 1.73 -4.61 15.66
N ASP A 223 0.40 -4.65 15.65
CA ASP A 223 -0.43 -4.21 16.78
C ASP A 223 -0.29 -5.13 17.99
N VAL A 224 -0.36 -6.45 17.78
CA VAL A 224 -0.18 -7.47 18.83
C VAL A 224 1.18 -7.34 19.50
N LEU A 225 2.23 -7.17 18.70
CA LEU A 225 3.61 -7.02 19.17
C LEU A 225 3.86 -5.67 19.85
N LYS A 226 3.31 -4.58 19.31
CA LYS A 226 3.44 -3.24 19.91
C LYS A 226 2.80 -3.20 21.30
N ASN A 227 1.64 -3.84 21.47
CA ASN A 227 0.87 -3.80 22.71
C ASN A 227 1.24 -4.91 23.71
N GLY A 228 2.19 -5.80 23.39
CA GLY A 228 2.67 -6.81 24.34
C GLY A 228 1.70 -7.95 24.61
N TYR A 229 0.74 -8.20 23.72
CA TYR A 229 -0.29 -9.23 23.93
C TYR A 229 0.26 -10.66 23.94
N ILE A 230 1.50 -10.86 23.49
CA ILE A 230 2.19 -12.15 23.55
C ILE A 230 3.21 -12.09 24.70
N GLY A 231 2.85 -12.67 25.85
CA GLY A 231 3.77 -12.83 26.99
C GLY A 231 4.28 -11.53 27.61
N GLY A 232 3.60 -10.39 27.42
CA GLY A 232 4.05 -9.08 27.90
C GLY A 232 5.26 -8.51 27.15
N ILE A 233 5.62 -9.09 26.00
CA ILE A 233 6.80 -8.70 25.23
C ILE A 233 6.42 -7.64 24.21
N HIS A 234 7.01 -6.45 24.32
CA HIS A 234 6.81 -5.37 23.36
C HIS A 234 7.88 -5.39 22.26
N CYS A 235 7.43 -5.38 21.00
CA CYS A 235 8.26 -5.12 19.83
C CYS A 235 7.69 -3.94 19.02
N SER A 236 8.44 -2.84 19.01
CA SER A 236 8.15 -1.58 18.34
C SER A 236 9.45 -0.95 17.82
N TYR A 237 9.33 0.12 17.04
CA TYR A 237 10.48 0.86 16.52
C TYR A 237 11.37 1.48 17.61
N LYS A 238 10.88 1.60 18.85
CA LYS A 238 11.63 2.14 20.01
C LYS A 238 12.08 1.06 21.00
N PHE A 239 11.41 -0.09 21.02
CA PHE A 239 11.64 -1.14 22.00
C PHE A 239 11.59 -2.51 21.34
N PHE A 240 12.59 -3.36 21.54
CA PHE A 240 12.58 -4.72 21.03
C PHE A 240 12.91 -5.67 22.18
N PHE A 241 12.03 -6.63 22.44
CA PHE A 241 12.08 -7.47 23.65
C PHE A 241 12.18 -6.63 24.93
N ASN A 242 11.40 -5.55 25.01
CA ASN A 242 11.40 -4.59 26.12
C ASN A 242 12.74 -3.83 26.33
N LEU A 243 13.71 -3.99 25.44
CA LEU A 243 14.96 -3.23 25.45
C LEU A 243 14.85 -2.02 24.52
N PRO A 244 15.28 -0.81 24.95
CA PRO A 244 15.26 0.37 24.09
C PRO A 244 16.21 0.19 22.91
N VAL A 245 15.74 0.55 21.72
CA VAL A 245 16.51 0.50 20.46
C VAL A 245 16.39 1.86 19.78
N HIS A 246 17.50 2.31 19.17
CA HIS A 246 17.48 3.54 18.38
C HIS A 246 16.51 3.41 17.18
N PRO A 247 15.64 4.40 16.91
CA PRO A 247 14.59 4.30 15.88
C PRO A 247 15.06 3.90 14.48
N ILE A 248 16.27 4.34 14.07
CA ILE A 248 16.85 4.01 12.76
C ILE A 248 16.99 2.50 12.58
N TYR A 249 17.52 1.80 13.59
CA TYR A 249 17.70 0.36 13.54
C TYR A 249 16.42 -0.37 13.97
N GLY A 250 15.71 0.17 14.96
CA GLY A 250 14.48 -0.41 15.50
C GLY A 250 13.38 -0.55 14.44
N ALA A 251 13.20 0.45 13.57
CA ALA A 251 12.23 0.36 12.48
C ALA A 251 12.56 -0.76 11.48
N LEU A 252 13.83 -0.90 11.09
CA LEU A 252 14.27 -1.95 10.17
C LEU A 252 14.14 -3.34 10.80
N VAL A 253 14.57 -3.48 12.06
CA VAL A 253 14.44 -4.73 12.82
C VAL A 253 12.97 -5.12 12.97
N GLN A 254 12.10 -4.18 13.36
CA GLN A 254 10.67 -4.43 13.47
C GLN A 254 10.06 -4.84 12.12
N ALA A 255 10.40 -4.15 11.02
CA ALA A 255 9.90 -4.47 9.70
C ALA A 255 10.31 -5.88 9.25
N CYS A 256 11.59 -6.23 9.40
CA CYS A 256 12.09 -7.56 9.07
C CYS A 256 11.45 -8.65 9.94
N PHE A 257 11.32 -8.41 11.24
CA PHE A 257 10.73 -9.35 12.18
C PHE A 257 9.25 -9.61 11.88
N VAL A 258 8.46 -8.55 11.71
CA VAL A 258 7.04 -8.65 11.35
C VAL A 258 6.86 -9.30 9.99
N ALA A 259 7.69 -8.95 9.00
CA ALA A 259 7.63 -9.59 7.69
C ALA A 259 7.89 -11.10 7.80
N ALA A 260 8.94 -11.52 8.50
CA ALA A 260 9.26 -12.92 8.70
C ALA A 260 8.13 -13.69 9.40
N LEU A 261 7.54 -13.11 10.45
CA LEU A 261 6.39 -13.68 11.15
C LEU A 261 5.15 -13.75 10.24
N SER A 262 4.88 -12.69 9.48
CA SER A 262 3.74 -12.63 8.56
C SER A 262 3.85 -13.71 7.47
N PHE A 263 5.02 -13.84 6.84
CA PHE A 263 5.26 -14.86 5.82
C PHE A 263 5.14 -16.27 6.42
N SER A 264 5.69 -16.48 7.62
CA SER A 264 5.62 -17.77 8.31
C SER A 264 4.18 -18.14 8.66
N LEU A 265 3.42 -17.20 9.22
CA LEU A 265 2.02 -17.39 9.59
C LEU A 265 1.14 -17.70 8.37
N ILE A 266 1.25 -16.91 7.30
CA ILE A 266 0.49 -17.16 6.07
C ILE A 266 0.91 -18.48 5.43
N ALA A 267 2.20 -18.81 5.42
CA ALA A 267 2.66 -20.09 4.90
C ALA A 267 2.08 -21.28 5.69
N LEU A 268 2.03 -21.19 7.03
CA LEU A 268 1.42 -22.22 7.88
C LEU A 268 -0.08 -22.33 7.66
N LEU A 269 -0.81 -21.22 7.70
CA LEU A 269 -2.27 -21.20 7.49
C LEU A 269 -2.64 -21.69 6.08
N SER A 270 -1.78 -21.46 5.08
CA SER A 270 -2.00 -21.94 3.71
C SER A 270 -1.91 -23.46 3.56
N LYS A 271 -1.35 -24.18 4.54
CA LYS A 271 -1.31 -25.65 4.54
C LYS A 271 -2.67 -26.26 4.92
N ILE A 272 -3.56 -25.48 5.51
CA ILE A 272 -4.91 -25.96 5.88
C ILE A 272 -5.75 -26.11 4.60
N PRO A 273 -6.38 -27.28 4.37
CA PRO A 273 -7.20 -27.52 3.19
C PRO A 273 -8.29 -26.45 3.03
N GLY A 274 -8.40 -25.87 1.83
CA GLY A 274 -9.42 -24.87 1.50
C GLY A 274 -9.14 -23.43 1.96
N MET A 275 -8.19 -23.18 2.87
CA MET A 275 -7.95 -21.83 3.41
C MET A 275 -7.26 -20.88 2.44
N LYS A 276 -6.48 -21.38 1.46
CA LYS A 276 -5.71 -20.53 0.54
C LYS A 276 -6.55 -19.43 -0.11
N LYS A 277 -7.74 -19.77 -0.60
CA LYS A 277 -8.68 -18.84 -1.27
C LYS A 277 -9.17 -17.70 -0.36
N TRP A 278 -9.21 -17.93 0.94
CA TRP A 278 -9.67 -16.95 1.94
C TRP A 278 -8.51 -16.16 2.54
N LEU A 279 -7.28 -16.64 2.41
CA LEU A 279 -6.10 -15.94 2.90
C LEU A 279 -5.49 -15.01 1.84
N MET A 280 -5.50 -15.43 0.57
CA MET A 280 -4.76 -14.81 -0.55
C MET A 280 -5.30 -15.15 -1.94
#